data_AF-X0Y8C4-F1
#
_entry.id   AF-X0Y8C4-F1
#
_cell.length_a   1.000
_cell.length_b   1.000
_cell.length_c   1.000
_cell.angle_alpha   90.00
_cell.angle_beta   90.00
_cell.angle_gamma   90.00
#
_symmetry.space_group_name_H-M   'P 1'
#
loop_
_entity.id
_entity.type
_entity.pdbx_description
1 polymer ?
#
loop_
_entity_poly.entity_id
_entity_poly.type
_entity_poly.pdbx_seq_one_letter_code
_entity_poly.pdbx_strand_id
1 'polypeptide(L)'
;MMQPIPGGATAKPFKTYHNALGMDLYLRVAPELYLKRLVVGGLERVFEINRNFRNEGISIKHNPEFTMLEFYMAYATYEDLMELNEELFTEVLQRVCGGSIIEYQGETI
;
A
#
# COMPACT_ATOMS: atom_id res chain seq x y z
N MET A 1 -11.10 -2.07 6.74
CA MET A 1 -9.83 -1.41 7.14
C MET A 1 -9.51 -1.52 8.63
N MET A 2 -10.38 -2.11 9.46
CA MET A 2 -10.08 -2.39 10.87
C MET A 2 -9.50 -3.80 11.03
N GLN A 3 -8.49 -3.95 11.89
CA GLN A 3 -7.81 -5.21 12.17
C GLN A 3 -7.75 -5.43 13.70
N PRO A 4 -7.94 -6.67 14.19
CA PRO A 4 -7.79 -6.97 15.62
C PRO A 4 -6.33 -6.92 16.07
N ILE A 5 -5.39 -7.25 15.17
CA ILE A 5 -3.96 -7.13 15.37
C ILE A 5 -3.41 -6.38 14.15
N PRO A 6 -2.81 -5.20 14.32
CA PRO A 6 -2.20 -4.45 13.22
C PRO A 6 -0.92 -5.17 12.75
N GLY A 7 -0.72 -5.26 11.43
CA GLY A 7 0.46 -5.89 10.85
C GLY A 7 0.68 -5.50 9.39
N GLY A 8 1.76 -6.02 8.80
CA GLY A 8 2.17 -5.71 7.42
C GLY A 8 3.06 -4.46 7.27
N ALA A 9 3.29 -3.72 8.36
CA ALA A 9 4.26 -2.62 8.38
C ALA A 9 4.73 -2.35 9.81
N THR A 10 5.95 -1.83 9.95
CA THR A 10 6.47 -1.30 11.22
C THR A 10 6.01 0.16 11.36
N ALA A 11 4.82 0.37 11.92
CA ALA A 11 4.27 1.70 12.16
C ALA A 11 3.35 1.72 13.39
N LYS A 12 3.19 2.89 14.02
CA LYS A 12 2.28 3.04 15.16
C LYS A 12 0.82 3.12 14.66
N PRO A 13 -0.10 2.24 15.11
CA PRO A 13 -1.48 2.22 14.62
C PRO A 13 -2.38 3.23 15.34
N PHE A 14 -3.49 3.60 14.70
CA PHE A 14 -4.64 4.19 15.39
C PHE A 14 -5.47 3.08 16.05
N LYS A 15 -5.93 3.30 17.28
CA LYS A 15 -6.76 2.38 18.06
C LYS A 15 -8.18 2.93 18.17
N THR A 16 -9.18 2.06 18.04
CA THR A 16 -10.60 2.35 18.22
C THR A 16 -11.28 1.20 18.98
N TYR A 17 -12.56 1.35 19.32
CA TYR A 17 -13.32 0.38 20.09
C TYR A 17 -14.69 0.09 19.43
N HIS A 18 -15.04 -1.18 19.33
CA HIS A 18 -16.32 -1.62 18.77
C HIS A 18 -17.33 -1.91 19.89
N ASN A 19 -18.23 -0.96 20.17
CA ASN A 19 -19.16 -1.00 21.30
C ASN A 19 -19.96 -2.31 21.44
N ALA A 20 -20.60 -2.79 20.36
CA ALA A 20 -21.46 -3.96 20.43
C ALA A 20 -20.69 -5.29 20.60
N LEU A 21 -19.41 -5.33 20.21
CA LEU A 21 -18.56 -6.52 20.32
C LEU A 21 -17.66 -6.46 21.55
N GLY A 22 -17.63 -5.32 22.24
CA GLY A 22 -16.81 -5.12 23.43
C GLY A 22 -15.30 -5.26 23.19
N MET A 23 -14.81 -4.89 22.00
CA MET A 23 -13.43 -5.19 21.60
C MET A 23 -12.68 -3.99 21.02
N ASP A 24 -11.36 -4.01 21.22
CA ASP A 24 -10.43 -3.09 20.58
C ASP A 24 -10.18 -3.49 19.11
N LEU A 25 -10.05 -2.48 18.26
CA LEU A 25 -9.67 -2.62 16.87
C LEU A 25 -8.63 -1.56 16.49
N TYR A 26 -7.89 -1.83 15.42
CA TYR A 26 -6.87 -0.94 14.92
C TYR A 26 -7.15 -0.59 13.46
N LEU A 27 -6.99 0.68 13.09
CA LEU A 27 -6.94 1.02 11.67
C LEU A 27 -5.67 0.41 11.06
N ARG A 28 -5.79 -0.22 9.90
CA ARG A 28 -4.67 -0.94 9.28
C ARG A 28 -3.50 0.01 8.96
N VAL A 29 -2.30 -0.51 9.18
CA VAL A 29 -1.05 0.14 8.72
C VAL A 29 -0.64 -0.35 7.33
N ALA A 30 -1.08 -1.55 6.94
CA ALA A 30 -0.96 -2.14 5.60
C ALA A 30 -2.00 -3.29 5.40
N PRO A 31 -2.44 -3.58 4.17
CA PRO A 31 -3.22 -4.76 3.84
C PRO A 31 -2.43 -6.07 3.64
N GLU A 32 -1.09 -6.05 3.53
CA GLU A 32 -0.20 -7.20 3.28
C GLU A 32 -0.72 -8.57 3.79
N LEU A 33 -0.97 -8.70 5.09
CA LEU A 33 -1.31 -10.00 5.69
C LEU A 33 -2.65 -10.55 5.19
N TYR A 34 -3.59 -9.67 4.85
CA TYR A 34 -4.88 -10.08 4.29
C TYR A 34 -4.76 -10.46 2.82
N LEU A 35 -3.96 -9.72 2.04
CA LEU A 35 -3.73 -10.05 0.63
C LEU A 35 -2.98 -11.37 0.49
N LYS A 36 -1.98 -11.65 1.33
CA LYS A 36 -1.32 -12.97 1.34
C LYS A 36 -2.25 -14.12 1.71
N ARG A 37 -3.26 -13.90 2.58
CA ARG A 37 -4.30 -14.91 2.84
C ARG A 37 -5.15 -15.21 1.60
N LEU A 38 -5.42 -14.21 0.76
CA LEU A 38 -6.12 -14.42 -0.52
C LEU A 38 -5.28 -15.28 -1.47
N VAL A 39 -3.97 -15.04 -1.54
CA VAL A 39 -3.04 -15.88 -2.32
C VAL A 39 -3.04 -17.32 -1.83
N VAL A 40 -2.96 -17.54 -0.51
CA VAL A 40 -3.10 -18.88 0.09
C VAL A 40 -4.47 -19.50 -0.25
N GLY A 41 -5.52 -18.68 -0.34
CA GLY A 41 -6.87 -19.09 -0.75
C GLY A 41 -7.04 -19.35 -2.26
N GLY A 42 -5.99 -19.22 -3.07
CA GLY A 42 -5.99 -19.50 -4.50
C GLY A 42 -6.21 -18.28 -5.41
N LEU A 43 -6.30 -17.07 -4.86
CA LEU A 43 -6.28 -15.84 -5.68
C LEU A 43 -4.83 -15.48 -6.00
N GLU A 44 -4.33 -16.01 -7.11
CA GLU A 44 -2.91 -15.97 -7.48
C GLU A 44 -2.38 -14.58 -7.81
N ARG A 45 -3.24 -13.65 -8.23
CA ARG A 45 -2.87 -12.26 -8.53
C ARG A 45 -3.90 -11.31 -7.95
N VAL A 46 -3.50 -10.54 -6.94
CA VAL A 46 -4.39 -9.60 -6.24
C VAL A 46 -3.70 -8.26 -6.07
N PHE A 47 -4.48 -7.19 -6.08
CA PHE A 47 -4.00 -5.86 -5.71
C PHE A 47 -5.08 -5.09 -4.95
N GLU A 48 -4.66 -4.11 -4.17
CA GLU A 48 -5.55 -3.15 -3.52
C GLU A 48 -4.95 -1.74 -3.64
N ILE A 49 -5.76 -0.78 -4.10
CA ILE A 49 -5.46 0.67 -4.05
C ILE A 49 -6.39 1.30 -3.03
N ASN A 50 -5.86 1.63 -1.86
CA ASN A 50 -6.69 2.13 -0.78
C ASN A 50 -5.85 2.74 0.35
N ARG A 51 -6.52 3.11 1.44
CA ARG A 51 -5.94 3.85 2.55
C ARG A 51 -5.24 3.00 3.59
N ASN A 52 -4.13 3.54 4.09
CA ASN A 52 -3.39 3.09 5.26
C ASN A 52 -3.29 4.24 6.28
N PHE A 53 -3.19 3.90 7.56
CA PHE A 53 -3.23 4.86 8.66
C PHE A 53 -2.03 4.67 9.60
N ARG A 54 -1.29 5.75 9.86
CA ARG A 54 -0.15 5.76 10.78
C ARG A 54 -0.28 6.88 11.79
N ASN A 55 -0.34 6.52 13.06
CA ASN A 55 -0.45 7.44 14.20
C ASN A 55 0.93 7.93 14.62
N GLU A 56 1.58 8.65 13.72
CA GLU A 56 2.93 9.19 13.84
C GLU A 56 2.91 10.72 13.80
N GLY A 57 4.08 11.35 13.88
CA GLY A 57 4.17 12.80 13.78
C GLY A 57 3.76 13.30 12.38
N ILE A 58 3.07 14.43 12.34
CA ILE A 58 2.73 15.10 11.08
C ILE A 58 3.96 15.84 10.55
N SER A 59 4.22 15.74 9.26
CA SER A 59 5.22 16.59 8.59
C SER A 59 4.75 16.97 7.18
N ILE A 60 5.45 17.91 6.54
CA ILE A 60 5.19 18.26 5.14
C ILE A 60 5.36 17.08 4.17
N LYS A 61 6.01 15.98 4.61
CA LYS A 61 6.23 14.76 3.83
C LYS A 61 5.31 13.61 4.22
N HIS A 62 4.66 13.66 5.38
CA HIS A 62 3.92 12.53 5.94
C HIS A 62 2.54 12.95 6.45
N ASN A 63 1.50 12.38 5.83
CA ASN A 63 0.13 12.50 6.29
C ASN A 63 -0.26 11.23 7.09
N PRO A 64 -1.00 11.36 8.21
CA PRO A 64 -1.43 10.19 9.00
C PRO A 64 -2.32 9.20 8.24
N GLU A 65 -2.92 9.67 7.15
CA GLU A 65 -3.71 8.87 6.21
C GLU A 65 -3.09 8.99 4.80
N PHE A 66 -2.76 7.89 4.16
CA PHE A 66 -2.17 7.91 2.82
C PHE A 66 -2.63 6.72 1.98
N THR A 67 -2.57 6.87 0.65
CA THR A 67 -2.97 5.83 -0.29
C THR A 67 -1.76 5.01 -0.70
N MET A 68 -1.93 3.69 -0.73
CA MET A 68 -0.95 2.76 -1.27
C MET A 68 -1.61 1.87 -2.32
N LEU A 69 -0.82 1.47 -3.31
CA LEU A 69 -1.07 0.29 -4.12
C LEU A 69 -0.21 -0.85 -3.54
N GLU A 70 -0.85 -1.92 -3.07
CA GLU A 70 -0.17 -3.16 -2.72
C GLU A 70 -0.68 -4.27 -3.63
N PHE A 71 0.23 -5.12 -4.12
CA PHE A 71 -0.12 -6.26 -4.96
C PHE A 71 0.68 -7.49 -4.59
N TYR A 72 0.14 -8.67 -4.91
CA TYR A 72 0.78 -9.96 -4.74
C TYR A 72 0.55 -10.81 -5.97
N MET A 73 1.61 -11.52 -6.38
CA MET A 73 1.63 -12.40 -7.53
C MET A 73 2.28 -13.72 -7.14
N ALA A 74 1.51 -14.81 -7.18
CA ALA A 74 2.00 -16.16 -6.94
C ALA A 74 3.05 -16.53 -8.00
N TYR A 75 4.04 -17.34 -7.59
CA TYR A 75 5.13 -17.83 -8.44
C TYR A 75 6.10 -16.77 -8.98
N ALA A 76 5.96 -15.50 -8.57
CA ALA A 76 6.91 -14.44 -8.90
C ALA A 76 7.97 -14.27 -7.80
N THR A 77 9.20 -13.96 -8.20
CA THR A 77 10.26 -13.45 -7.33
C THR A 77 10.32 -11.93 -7.40
N TYR A 78 11.20 -11.31 -6.61
CA TYR A 78 11.32 -9.85 -6.61
C TYR A 78 11.86 -9.30 -7.93
N GLU A 79 12.64 -10.09 -8.69
CA GLU A 79 13.13 -9.72 -10.02
C GLU A 79 11.97 -9.52 -11.00
N ASP A 80 10.99 -10.44 -11.02
CA ASP A 80 9.77 -10.28 -11.83
C ASP A 80 9.01 -9.01 -11.44
N LEU A 81 9.02 -8.67 -10.14
CA LEU A 81 8.35 -7.47 -9.64
C LEU A 81 9.12 -6.18 -9.96
N MET A 82 10.44 -6.23 -10.14
CA MET A 82 11.22 -5.08 -10.59
C MET A 82 10.82 -4.73 -12.02
N GLU A 83 10.81 -5.71 -12.91
CA GLU A 83 10.38 -5.53 -14.32
C GLU A 83 8.94 -5.02 -14.40
N LEU A 84 8.00 -5.64 -13.65
CA LEU A 84 6.61 -5.19 -13.62
C LEU A 84 6.46 -3.74 -13.12
N ASN A 85 7.24 -3.32 -12.13
CA ASN A 85 7.18 -1.95 -11.63
C ASN A 85 7.71 -0.95 -12.65
N GLU A 86 8.82 -1.27 -13.33
CA GLU A 86 9.37 -0.42 -14.39
C GLU A 86 8.34 -0.24 -15.52
N GLU A 87 7.75 -1.32 -16.01
CA GLU A 87 6.70 -1.28 -17.03
C GLU A 87 5.49 -0.45 -16.59
N LEU A 88 5.02 -0.65 -15.34
CA LEU A 88 3.89 0.08 -14.78
C LEU A 88 4.14 1.59 -14.78
N PHE A 89 5.30 2.03 -14.27
CA PHE A 89 5.60 3.46 -14.17
C PHE A 89 5.87 4.07 -15.55
N THR A 90 6.53 3.37 -16.47
CA THR A 90 6.71 3.83 -17.85
C THR A 90 5.36 4.05 -18.54
N GLU A 91 4.41 3.12 -18.42
CA GLU A 91 3.09 3.26 -19.02
C GLU A 91 2.29 4.41 -18.39
N VAL A 92 2.38 4.57 -17.07
CA VAL A 92 1.74 5.70 -16.36
C VAL A 92 2.30 7.03 -16.82
N LEU A 93 3.64 7.16 -16.91
CA LEU A 93 4.30 8.38 -17.39
C LEU A 93 3.92 8.68 -18.84
N GLN A 94 3.94 7.69 -19.71
CA GLN A 94 3.56 7.87 -21.12
C GLN A 94 2.11 8.35 -21.25
N ARG A 95 1.18 7.81 -20.45
CA ARG A 95 -0.24 8.18 -20.51
C ARG A 95 -0.57 9.52 -19.86
N VAL A 96 0.10 9.86 -18.75
CA VAL A 96 -0.24 11.04 -17.95
C VAL A 96 0.62 12.24 -18.34
N CYS A 97 1.90 12.02 -18.62
CA CYS A 97 2.89 13.06 -18.91
C CYS A 97 3.26 13.13 -20.40
N GLY A 98 2.90 12.12 -21.20
CA GLY A 98 3.20 12.08 -22.64
C GLY A 98 4.62 11.64 -22.99
N GLY A 99 5.41 11.25 -21.99
CA GLY A 99 6.81 10.83 -22.15
C GLY A 99 7.43 10.42 -20.82
N SER A 100 8.68 9.98 -20.87
CA SER A 100 9.43 9.50 -19.70
C SER A 100 10.24 10.58 -18.98
N ILE A 101 10.20 11.83 -19.47
CA ILE A 101 10.97 12.96 -18.90
C ILE A 101 9.99 13.92 -18.21
N ILE A 102 10.26 14.26 -16.96
CA ILE A 102 9.46 15.19 -16.16
C ILE A 102 10.35 16.22 -15.45
N GLU A 103 9.79 17.40 -15.19
CA GLU A 103 10.41 18.41 -14.33
C GLU A 103 9.89 18.25 -12.91
N TYR A 104 10.78 18.03 -11.95
CA TYR A 104 10.44 17.86 -10.54
C TYR A 104 11.37 18.66 -9.64
N GLN A 105 10.82 19.59 -8.87
CA GLN A 105 11.57 20.48 -7.97
C GLN A 105 12.72 21.26 -8.65
N GLY A 106 12.57 21.57 -9.94
CA GLY A 106 13.56 22.31 -10.72
C GLY A 106 14.67 21.45 -11.35
N GLU A 107 14.55 20.13 -11.25
CA GLU A 107 15.44 19.16 -11.89
C GLU A 107 14.67 18.35 -12.93
N THR A 108 15.28 18.11 -14.09
CA THR A 108 14.79 17.18 -15.10
C THR A 108 15.11 15.74 -14.69
N ILE A 109 14.09 14.89 -14.56
CA ILE A 109 14.19 13.46 -14.22
C ILE A 109 13.64 12.62 -15.36
#